data_AF-X1IF16-F1
#
_entry.id   AF-X1IF16-F1
#
_cell.length_a   1.000
_cell.length_b   1.000
_cell.length_c   1.000
_cell.angle_alpha   90.00
_cell.angle_beta   90.00
_cell.angle_gamma   90.00
#
_symmetry.space_group_name_H-M   'P 1'
#
loop_
_entity.id
_entity.type
_entity.pdbx_description
1 polymer ?
#
loop_
_entity_poly.entity_id
_entity_poly.type
_entity_poly.pdbx_seq_one_letter_code
_entity_poly.pdbx_strand_id
1 'polypeptide(L)' 'MLPSLLTTELYFPDGQILDEVYVYGSFTQSKMYDRDVRCSDCHDVHSIKPIKEGNGLCLQCHRAEEYDTKEHHFHKRKG' A
#
# COMPACT_ATOMS: atom_id res chain seq x y z
N MET A 1 -5.95 -17.43 4.85
CA MET A 1 -7.27 -16.77 4.88
C MET A 1 -7.57 -16.37 3.44
N LEU A 2 -8.74 -16.70 2.90
CA LEU A 2 -9.12 -16.26 1.55
C LEU A 2 -9.70 -14.85 1.66
N PRO A 3 -9.25 -13.87 0.84
CA PRO A 3 -9.86 -12.56 0.81
C PRO A 3 -11.32 -12.66 0.36
N SER A 4 -12.17 -11.78 0.88
CA SER A 4 -13.56 -11.66 0.43
C SER A 4 -13.64 -11.37 -1.07
N LEU A 5 -14.70 -11.85 -1.72
CA LEU A 5 -14.97 -11.51 -3.10
C LEU A 5 -15.30 -10.02 -3.23
N LEU A 6 -15.03 -9.45 -4.42
CA LEU A 6 -15.43 -8.09 -4.75
C LEU A 6 -16.96 -8.04 -4.89
N THR A 7 -17.64 -7.52 -3.87
CA THR A 7 -19.10 -7.31 -3.90
C THR A 7 -19.43 -5.84 -3.77
N THR A 8 -20.63 -5.46 -4.23
CA THR A 8 -21.11 -4.07 -4.23
C THR A 8 -21.29 -3.48 -2.83
N GLU A 9 -21.29 -4.32 -1.79
CA GLU A 9 -21.34 -3.93 -0.39
C GLU A 9 -19.97 -3.55 0.18
N LEU A 10 -18.87 -4.01 -0.46
CA LEU A 10 -17.50 -3.84 0.03
C LEU A 10 -16.64 -2.93 -0.87
N TYR A 11 -17.00 -2.80 -2.15
CA TYR A 11 -16.22 -2.05 -3.14
C TYR A 11 -17.11 -1.15 -4.01
N PHE A 12 -16.58 0.03 -4.34
CA PHE A 12 -17.09 0.87 -5.40
C PHE A 12 -16.92 0.19 -6.77
N PRO A 13 -17.70 0.58 -7.80
CA PRO A 13 -17.59 0.03 -9.14
C PRO A 13 -16.19 0.18 -9.79
N ASP A 14 -15.38 1.13 -9.33
CA ASP A 14 -14.00 1.36 -9.78
C ASP A 14 -12.95 0.57 -8.98
N GLY A 15 -13.39 -0.27 -8.02
CA GLY A 15 -12.53 -1.12 -7.20
C GLY A 15 -11.98 -0.45 -5.94
N GLN A 16 -12.32 0.82 -5.66
CA GLN A 16 -12.02 1.43 -4.37
C GLN A 16 -12.83 0.75 -3.25
N ILE A 17 -12.26 0.62 -2.05
CA ILE A 17 -12.98 0.03 -0.91
C ILE A 17 -14.05 1.01 -0.39
N LEU A 18 -15.24 0.50 -0.05
CA LEU A 18 -16.34 1.31 0.50
C LEU A 18 -16.16 1.62 2.00
N ASP A 19 -15.68 0.64 2.79
CA ASP A 19 -15.44 0.76 4.24
C ASP A 19 -14.33 -0.23 4.70
N GLU A 20 -13.93 -0.20 5.98
CA GLU A 20 -12.76 -0.87 6.58
C GLU A 20 -12.71 -2.40 6.39
N VAL A 21 -12.24 -2.86 5.23
CA VAL A 21 -11.75 -4.24 5.03
C VAL A 21 -10.26 -4.36 5.37
N TYR A 22 -9.76 -3.65 6.41
CA TYR A 22 -8.36 -3.66 6.87
C TYR A 22 -7.30 -3.55 5.76
N VAL A 23 -7.69 -3.08 4.57
CA VAL A 23 -6.93 -3.10 3.31
C VAL A 23 -6.40 -4.50 2.90
N TYR A 24 -6.64 -5.57 3.66
CA TYR A 24 -6.04 -6.89 3.46
C TYR A 24 -6.43 -7.49 2.11
N GLY A 25 -7.72 -7.45 1.76
CA GLY A 25 -8.20 -7.94 0.47
C GLY A 25 -7.52 -7.23 -0.71
N SER A 26 -7.46 -5.90 -0.66
CA SER A 26 -6.82 -5.09 -1.69
C SER A 26 -5.30 -5.32 -1.76
N PHE A 27 -4.65 -5.50 -0.61
CA PHE A 27 -3.22 -5.80 -0.55
C PHE A 27 -2.91 -7.17 -1.17
N THR A 28 -3.67 -8.22 -0.82
CA THR A 28 -3.48 -9.58 -1.37
C THR A 28 -3.73 -9.67 -2.88
N GLN A 29 -4.47 -8.72 -3.46
CA GLN A 29 -4.71 -8.62 -4.90
C GLN A 29 -3.70 -7.70 -5.61
N SER A 30 -2.74 -7.13 -4.88
CA SER A 30 -1.78 -6.16 -5.44
C SER A 30 -0.55 -6.82 -6.05
N LYS A 31 0.10 -6.10 -6.96
CA LYS A 31 1.41 -6.49 -7.53
C LYS A 31 2.51 -6.67 -6.49
N MET A 32 2.38 -6.05 -5.31
CA MET A 32 3.34 -6.18 -4.21
C MET A 32 3.21 -7.56 -3.58
N TYR A 33 1.98 -7.98 -3.26
CA TYR A 33 1.73 -9.31 -2.69
C TYR A 33 2.15 -10.43 -3.65
N ASP A 34 1.85 -10.28 -4.94
CA ASP A 34 2.30 -11.20 -6.01
C ASP A 34 3.82 -11.29 -6.14
N ARG A 35 4.55 -10.28 -5.64
CA ARG A 35 6.03 -10.22 -5.61
C ARG A 35 6.59 -10.54 -4.22
N ASP A 36 5.83 -11.31 -3.46
CA ASP A 36 6.19 -11.80 -2.12
C ASP A 36 6.36 -10.73 -1.03
N VAL A 37 5.94 -9.48 -1.28
CA VAL A 37 5.89 -8.46 -0.23
C VAL A 37 4.84 -8.84 0.82
N ARG A 38 5.18 -8.67 2.09
CA ARG A 38 4.38 -8.99 3.27
C ARG A 38 4.17 -7.74 4.13
N CYS A 39 3.23 -7.85 5.06
CA CYS A 39 2.93 -6.77 6.01
C CYS A 39 4.19 -6.35 6.80
N SER A 40 5.05 -7.31 7.14
CA SER A 40 6.31 -7.10 7.88
C SER A 40 7.37 -6.31 7.12
N ASP A 41 7.27 -6.21 5.79
CA ASP A 41 8.20 -5.40 5.00
C ASP A 41 7.91 -3.90 5.14
N CYS A 42 6.72 -3.57 5.64
CA CYS A 42 6.27 -2.21 5.89
C CYS A 42 6.07 -1.90 7.38
N HIS A 43 5.66 -2.89 8.18
CA HIS A 43 5.26 -2.73 9.57
C HIS A 43 6.14 -3.55 10.51
N ASP A 44 6.49 -2.98 11.66
CA ASP A 44 7.07 -3.72 12.76
C ASP A 44 6.04 -4.72 13.31
N VAL A 45 6.43 -5.99 13.43
CA VAL A 45 5.50 -7.09 13.71
C VAL A 45 4.94 -7.09 15.15
N HIS A 46 5.56 -6.32 16.07
CA HIS A 46 5.13 -6.25 17.47
C HIS A 46 4.31 -4.99 17.76
N SER A 47 4.68 -3.87 17.15
CA SER A 47 4.05 -2.57 17.38
C SER A 47 3.07 -2.16 16.29
N ILE A 48 3.09 -2.84 15.14
CA ILE A 48 2.28 -2.55 13.94
C ILE A 48 2.62 -1.18 13.31
N LYS A 49 3.59 -0.45 13.87
CA LYS A 49 4.01 0.85 13.36
C LYS A 49 4.81 0.68 12.07
N PRO A 50 4.76 1.65 11.15
CA PRO A 50 5.64 1.68 9.99
C PRO A 50 7.12 1.58 10.42
N ILE A 51 7.91 0.78 9.70
CA ILE A 51 9.35 0.66 9.97
C ILE A 51 10.14 1.89 9.49
N LYS A 52 9.55 2.67 8.57
CA LYS A 52 10.07 3.94 8.05
C LYS A 52 8.92 4.92 7.84
N GLU A 53 9.25 6.20 7.97
CA GLU A 53 8.29 7.30 7.81
C GLU A 53 8.25 7.80 6.36
N GLY A 54 7.05 8.21 5.92
CA GLY A 54 6.81 8.81 4.61
C GLY A 54 7.34 7.96 3.44
N ASN A 55 7.91 8.63 2.44
CA ASN A 55 8.42 7.97 1.22
C ASN A 55 9.55 6.98 1.51
N GLY A 56 10.25 7.11 2.65
CA GLY A 56 11.31 6.19 3.04
C GLY A 56 10.87 4.71 3.08
N LEU A 57 9.58 4.45 3.31
CA LEU A 57 8.97 3.13 3.27
C LEU A 57 8.97 2.53 1.85
N CYS A 58 8.52 3.31 0.86
CA CYS A 58 8.40 2.90 -0.53
C CYS A 58 9.78 2.76 -1.19
N LEU A 59 10.70 3.65 -0.82
CA LEU A 59 12.06 3.74 -1.36
C LEU A 59 12.98 2.58 -0.91
N GLN A 60 12.47 1.66 -0.10
CA GLN A 60 13.15 0.41 0.20
C GLN A 60 13.30 -0.48 -1.04
N CYS A 61 12.36 -0.39 -1.98
CA CYS A 61 12.34 -1.19 -3.21
C CYS A 61 12.32 -0.32 -4.47
N HIS A 62 11.79 0.90 -4.39
CA HIS A 62 11.63 1.81 -5.53
C HIS A 62 12.75 2.86 -5.58
N ARG A 63 13.35 3.07 -6.75
CA ARG A 63 14.43 4.05 -6.94
C ARG A 63 13.93 5.47 -6.69
N ALA A 64 14.61 6.21 -5.82
CA ALA A 64 14.22 7.57 -5.42
C ALA A 64 14.24 8.54 -6.60
N GLU A 65 15.18 8.37 -7.53
CA GLU A 65 15.33 9.20 -8.73
C GLU A 65 14.13 9.09 -9.68
N GLU A 66 13.33 8.02 -9.55
CA GLU A 66 12.12 7.81 -10.33
C GLU A 66 10.87 8.10 -9.51
N TYR A 67 10.79 7.57 -8.29
CA TYR A 67 9.55 7.52 -7.50
C TYR A 67 9.41 8.65 -6.48
N ASP A 68 10.51 9.25 -5.99
CA ASP A 68 10.45 10.40 -5.07
C ASP A 68 10.48 11.74 -5.82
N THR A 69 9.91 11.77 -7.03
CA THR A 69 9.90 12.94 -7.90
C THR A 69 8.50 13.55 -7.97
N LYS A 70 8.43 14.85 -8.24
CA LYS A 70 7.14 15.56 -8.38
C LYS A 70 6.30 14.97 -9.51
N GLU A 71 6.97 14.48 -10.54
CA GLU A 71 6.40 13.83 -11.71
C GLU A 71 5.72 12.50 -11.37
N HIS A 72 6.14 11.83 -10.30
CA HIS A 72 5.52 10.60 -9.82
C HIS A 72 4.46 10.84 -8.73
N HIS A 73 4.79 11.63 -7.70
CA HIS A 73 3.88 11.82 -6.57
C HIS A 73 2.87 12.94 -6.78
N PHE A 74 3.05 13.83 -7.76
CA PHE A 74 2.18 14.99 -8.09
C PHE A 74 1.93 16.00 -6.95
N HIS A 75 2.43 15.76 -5.74
CA HIS A 75 2.39 16.67 -4.60
C HIS A 75 3.48 17.75 -4.65
N LYS A 76 3.25 18.88 -3.96
CA LYS A 76 4.32 19.86 -3.69
C LYS A 76 5.26 19.27 -2.63
N ARG A 77 6.57 19.36 -2.83
CA ARG A 77 7.51 19.10 -1.73
C ARG A 77 7.31 20.16 -0.66
N LYS A 78 7.29 19.75 0.62
CA LYS A 78 7.41 20.72 1.71
C LYS A 78 8.79 21.38 1.56
N GLY A 79 8.79 22.71 1.51
CA GLY A 79 10.02 23.51 1.49
C GLY A 79 10.74 23.48 2.82
#